data_AF-A0A957YK62-F1
#
_entry.id   AF-A0A957YK62-F1
#
_cell.length_a   1.000
_cell.length_b   1.000
_cell.length_c   1.000
_cell.angle_alpha   90.00
_cell.angle_beta   90.00
_cell.angle_gamma   90.00
#
_symmetry.space_group_name_H-M   'P 1'
#
loop_
_entity.id
_entity.type
_entity.pdbx_description
1 polymer ?
#
loop_
_entity_poly.entity_id
_entity_poly.type
_entity_poly.pdbx_seq_one_letter_code
_entity_poly.pdbx_strand_id
1 'polypeptide(L)'
;MAIKYKTVFYFLIIILLETMLIACNTDLPAQSTVEAATASATATSQPTNTPSPTPSPAPTATPTPASVPPLDIQGWQTFTTTDGLIDDTIHTITVDTDGSKWFGTRHGVSHFDHQHWINYTTADGLADDDVRAILVDNDGHPWFGTANGVSMFDGQMWATYRTAAEGLQSNYVQTIATNA
;
A
#
# COMPACT_ATOMS: atom_id res chain seq x y z
N MET A 1 -2.37 -13.48 -48.35
CA MET A 1 -1.03 -12.83 -48.38
C MET A 1 -0.77 -11.92 -47.17
N ALA A 2 -1.48 -12.07 -46.04
CA ALA A 2 -1.39 -11.19 -44.87
C ALA A 2 -0.62 -11.79 -43.66
N ILE A 3 -0.43 -13.11 -43.62
CA ILE A 3 0.20 -13.83 -42.50
C ILE A 3 1.71 -13.58 -42.44
N LYS A 4 2.37 -13.40 -43.60
CA LYS A 4 3.82 -13.14 -43.67
C LYS A 4 4.22 -11.80 -43.04
N TYR A 5 3.35 -10.79 -43.10
CA TYR A 5 3.65 -9.45 -42.57
C TYR A 5 3.51 -9.37 -41.04
N LYS A 6 2.56 -10.13 -40.46
CA LYS A 6 2.39 -10.19 -38.99
C LYS A 6 3.63 -10.78 -38.32
N THR A 7 4.14 -11.90 -38.83
CA THR A 7 5.31 -12.58 -38.22
C THR A 7 6.59 -11.73 -38.31
N VAL A 8 6.81 -11.02 -39.42
CA VAL A 8 7.98 -10.14 -39.58
C VAL A 8 7.87 -8.91 -38.66
N PHE A 9 6.67 -8.38 -38.45
CA PHE A 9 6.45 -7.25 -37.55
C PHE A 9 6.68 -7.60 -36.07
N TYR A 10 6.19 -8.77 -35.62
CA TYR A 10 6.45 -9.26 -34.27
C TYR A 10 7.94 -9.52 -34.01
N PHE A 11 8.66 -10.05 -35.00
CA PHE A 11 10.11 -10.28 -34.87
C PHE A 11 10.89 -8.96 -34.76
N LEU A 12 10.47 -7.92 -35.48
CA LEU A 12 11.11 -6.60 -35.41
C LEU A 12 10.88 -5.91 -34.05
N ILE A 13 9.68 -6.07 -33.46
CA ILE A 13 9.34 -5.55 -32.14
C ILE A 13 10.16 -6.22 -31.04
N ILE A 14 10.34 -7.54 -31.09
CA ILE A 14 11.14 -8.28 -30.10
C ILE A 14 12.62 -7.85 -30.14
N ILE A 15 13.20 -7.69 -31.34
CA ILE A 15 14.59 -7.22 -31.49
C ILE A 15 14.76 -5.78 -30.97
N LEU A 16 13.76 -4.92 -31.16
CA LEU A 16 13.78 -3.54 -30.62
C LEU A 16 13.67 -3.51 -29.08
N LEU A 17 12.89 -4.41 -28.48
CA LEU A 17 12.78 -4.53 -27.02
C LEU A 17 14.06 -5.07 -26.37
N GLU A 18 14.71 -6.08 -26.96
CA GLU A 18 15.97 -6.62 -26.41
C GLU A 18 17.14 -5.62 -26.51
N THR A 19 17.19 -4.83 -27.58
CA THR A 19 18.23 -3.80 -27.74
C THR A 19 18.06 -2.62 -26.78
N MET A 20 16.84 -2.28 -26.37
CA MET A 20 16.60 -1.26 -25.35
C MET A 20 16.94 -1.75 -23.92
N LEU A 21 16.77 -3.04 -23.63
CA LEU A 21 17.10 -3.60 -22.31
C LEU A 21 18.61 -3.60 -22.03
N ILE A 22 19.45 -3.72 -23.07
CA ILE A 22 20.92 -3.72 -22.95
C ILE A 22 21.47 -2.30 -22.65
N ALA A 23 20.80 -1.24 -23.12
CA ALA A 23 21.26 0.14 -22.94
C ALA A 23 21.08 0.68 -21.50
N CYS A 24 20.20 0.07 -20.70
CA CYS A 24 19.90 0.56 -19.34
C CYS A 24 20.89 0.03 -18.27
N ASN A 25 21.71 -0.97 -18.59
CA ASN A 25 22.46 -1.73 -17.58
C ASN A 25 23.95 -1.34 -17.46
N THR A 26 24.38 -0.21 -18.04
CA THR A 26 25.80 0.20 -18.04
C THR A 26 26.17 1.40 -17.17
N ASP A 27 25.23 2.02 -16.46
CA ASP A 27 25.52 3.21 -15.65
C ASP A 27 25.27 3.01 -14.15
N LEU A 28 26.13 2.20 -13.51
CA LEU A 28 26.33 2.26 -12.06
C LEU A 28 27.77 2.69 -11.77
N PRO A 29 28.03 3.94 -11.31
CA PRO A 29 29.34 4.31 -10.82
C PRO A 29 29.63 3.63 -9.47
N ALA A 30 30.86 3.14 -9.35
CA ALA A 30 31.39 2.47 -8.17
C ALA A 30 31.29 3.35 -6.90
N GLN A 31 30.80 2.75 -5.81
CA GLN A 31 30.73 3.34 -4.48
C GLN A 31 32.13 3.64 -3.93
N SER A 32 32.38 4.90 -3.57
CA SER A 32 33.58 5.36 -2.87
C SER A 32 33.53 5.00 -1.38
N THR A 33 34.57 4.33 -0.92
CA THR A 33 34.89 4.07 0.49
C THR A 33 35.15 5.37 1.27
N VAL A 34 34.54 5.55 2.44
CA VAL A 34 34.95 6.58 3.41
C VAL A 34 35.37 5.92 4.73
N GLU A 35 36.59 6.25 5.10
CA GLU A 35 37.37 5.78 6.25
C GLU A 35 36.85 6.33 7.60
N ALA A 36 37.30 5.65 8.65
CA ALA A 36 36.99 5.89 10.06
C ALA A 36 37.39 7.29 10.58
N ALA A 37 36.60 7.81 11.51
CA ALA A 37 37.05 8.83 12.46
C ALA A 37 36.62 8.43 13.88
N THR A 38 37.57 7.87 14.62
CA THR A 38 37.55 7.76 16.08
C THR A 38 37.87 9.13 16.67
N ALA A 39 36.99 9.64 17.53
CA ALA A 39 37.30 10.78 18.39
C ALA A 39 36.85 10.48 19.82
N SER A 40 37.83 10.10 20.64
CA SER A 40 37.74 10.12 22.10
C SER A 40 37.84 11.58 22.56
N ALA A 41 36.91 12.04 23.40
CA ALA A 41 37.08 13.29 24.12
C ALA A 41 36.54 13.18 25.55
N THR A 42 37.43 13.56 26.44
CA THR A 42 37.46 13.40 27.89
C THR A 42 36.39 14.22 28.61
N ALA A 43 35.72 13.57 29.58
CA ALA A 43 34.82 14.22 30.52
C ALA A 43 35.57 15.22 31.41
N THR A 44 35.08 16.46 31.47
CA THR A 44 35.45 17.44 32.50
C THR A 44 34.20 17.78 33.31
N SER A 45 34.24 17.47 34.60
CA SER A 45 33.15 17.66 35.55
C SER A 45 33.06 19.12 36.01
N GLN A 46 31.87 19.71 35.86
CA GLN A 46 31.52 21.00 36.46
C GLN A 46 30.66 20.75 37.72
N PRO A 47 30.93 21.41 38.87
CA PRO A 47 30.13 21.21 40.07
C PRO A 47 28.78 21.89 39.92
N THR A 48 27.69 21.12 39.95
CA THR A 48 26.34 21.66 40.03
C THR A 48 25.94 21.82 41.49
N ASN A 49 25.83 23.08 41.94
CA ASN A 49 25.18 23.43 43.19
C ASN A 49 23.66 23.20 43.03
N THR A 50 23.12 22.18 43.69
CA THR A 50 21.68 21.92 43.74
C THR A 50 21.02 22.80 44.81
N PRO A 51 20.07 23.69 44.49
CA PRO A 51 19.20 24.25 45.50
C PRO A 51 18.16 23.20 45.95
N SER A 52 17.82 23.26 47.25
CA SER A 52 16.78 22.46 47.90
C SER A 52 15.43 22.53 47.15
N PRO A 53 14.59 21.48 47.13
CA PRO A 53 13.34 21.50 46.39
C PRO A 53 12.37 22.52 46.99
N THR A 54 11.96 23.50 46.18
CA THR A 54 10.82 24.38 46.46
C THR A 54 9.55 23.53 46.63
N PRO A 55 8.68 23.80 47.61
CA PRO A 55 7.42 23.07 47.74
C PRO A 55 6.59 23.22 46.46
N SER A 56 6.08 22.09 45.96
CA SER A 56 5.22 22.02 44.78
C SER A 56 4.02 22.96 44.96
N PRO A 57 3.68 23.81 43.97
CA PRO A 57 2.44 24.58 44.03
C PRO A 57 1.25 23.60 44.05
N ALA A 58 0.21 23.98 44.79
CA ALA A 58 -1.07 23.28 44.81
C ALA A 58 -1.59 23.06 43.36
N PRO A 59 -2.29 21.95 43.07
CA PRO A 59 -2.76 21.66 41.73
C PRO A 59 -3.60 22.82 41.22
N THR A 60 -3.11 23.48 40.18
CA THR A 60 -3.90 24.46 39.43
C THR A 60 -5.08 23.70 38.84
N ALA A 61 -6.31 24.16 39.10
CA ALA A 61 -7.50 23.55 38.54
C ALA A 61 -7.32 23.45 37.01
N THR A 62 -7.23 22.22 36.51
CA THR A 62 -7.20 21.94 35.07
C THR A 62 -8.38 22.65 34.43
N PRO A 63 -8.21 23.45 33.37
CA PRO A 63 -9.37 23.94 32.64
C PRO A 63 -10.13 22.71 32.14
N THR A 64 -11.38 22.56 32.57
CA THR A 64 -12.30 21.56 32.03
C THR A 64 -12.22 21.67 30.51
N PRO A 65 -11.86 20.60 29.76
CA PRO A 65 -11.83 20.69 28.31
C PRO A 65 -13.21 21.14 27.85
N ALA A 66 -13.24 22.19 27.01
CA ALA A 66 -14.46 22.68 26.41
C ALA A 66 -15.25 21.48 25.88
N SER A 67 -16.54 21.42 26.22
CA SER A 67 -17.45 20.37 25.77
C SER A 67 -17.24 20.14 24.28
N VAL A 68 -16.80 18.94 23.91
CA VAL A 68 -16.64 18.55 22.51
C VAL A 68 -17.95 18.90 21.80
N PRO A 69 -17.95 19.76 20.77
CA PRO A 69 -19.17 20.08 20.06
C PRO A 69 -19.78 18.78 19.51
N PRO A 70 -21.12 18.64 19.50
CA PRO A 70 -21.76 17.48 18.92
C PRO A 70 -21.24 17.27 17.49
N LEU A 71 -20.83 16.06 17.16
CA LEU A 71 -20.52 15.69 15.78
C LEU A 71 -21.74 16.03 14.92
N ASP A 72 -21.57 16.95 13.96
CA ASP A 72 -22.59 17.20 12.95
C ASP A 72 -22.66 15.98 12.03
N ILE A 73 -23.63 15.11 12.29
CA ILE A 73 -23.84 13.84 11.58
C ILE A 73 -24.84 13.97 10.43
N GLN A 74 -25.05 15.16 9.86
CA GLN A 74 -25.84 15.29 8.64
C GLN A 74 -25.00 14.95 7.40
N GLY A 75 -25.43 13.95 6.62
CA GLY A 75 -24.81 13.62 5.32
C GLY A 75 -24.15 12.24 5.21
N TRP A 76 -24.38 11.33 6.16
CA TRP A 76 -23.94 9.93 6.00
C TRP A 76 -24.73 9.22 4.91
N GLN A 77 -24.01 8.54 4.03
CA GLN A 77 -24.57 7.63 3.05
C GLN A 77 -24.17 6.20 3.43
N THR A 78 -25.15 5.30 3.42
CA THR A 78 -24.93 3.87 3.65
C THR A 78 -24.93 3.15 2.31
N PHE A 79 -23.99 2.24 2.14
CA PHE A 79 -23.93 1.33 1.01
C PHE A 79 -23.98 -0.10 1.51
N THR A 80 -24.74 -0.93 0.82
CA THR A 80 -24.95 -2.34 1.11
C THR A 80 -24.88 -3.16 -0.17
N THR A 81 -25.07 -4.47 -0.04
CA THR A 81 -25.24 -5.37 -1.18
C THR A 81 -26.34 -4.96 -2.16
N THR A 82 -27.37 -4.22 -1.72
CA THR A 82 -28.40 -3.71 -2.63
C THR A 82 -27.93 -2.56 -3.51
N ASP A 83 -26.85 -1.87 -3.11
CA ASP A 83 -26.31 -0.72 -3.83
C ASP A 83 -25.19 -1.11 -4.81
N GLY A 84 -24.68 -2.34 -4.70
CA GLY A 84 -23.65 -2.90 -5.60
C GLY A 84 -22.40 -3.44 -4.89
N LEU A 85 -22.27 -3.22 -3.58
CA LEU A 85 -21.22 -3.82 -2.76
C LEU A 85 -21.32 -5.36 -2.80
N ILE A 86 -20.21 -6.09 -2.81
CA ILE A 86 -20.25 -7.55 -2.94
C ILE A 86 -20.65 -8.26 -1.63
N ASP A 87 -20.35 -7.67 -0.48
CA ASP A 87 -20.67 -8.19 0.86
C ASP A 87 -20.72 -7.03 1.86
N ASP A 88 -21.70 -7.06 2.78
CA ASP A 88 -21.87 -6.07 3.84
C ASP A 88 -20.79 -6.18 4.94
N THR A 89 -20.04 -7.29 4.97
CA THR A 89 -18.91 -7.52 5.89
C THR A 89 -17.60 -7.03 5.29
N ILE A 90 -17.21 -5.81 5.66
CA ILE A 90 -15.96 -5.20 5.21
C ILE A 90 -14.80 -5.57 6.14
N HIS A 91 -13.73 -6.10 5.58
CA HIS A 91 -12.47 -6.38 6.29
C HIS A 91 -11.48 -5.23 6.21
N THR A 92 -11.44 -4.53 5.07
CA THR A 92 -10.48 -3.47 4.82
C THR A 92 -11.01 -2.49 3.79
N ILE A 93 -10.59 -1.23 3.90
CA ILE A 93 -10.91 -0.17 2.94
C ILE A 93 -9.63 0.59 2.64
N THR A 94 -9.40 0.95 1.38
CA THR A 94 -8.41 1.97 1.03
C THR A 94 -8.99 2.96 0.02
N VAL A 95 -8.38 4.13 -0.05
CA VAL A 95 -8.75 5.19 -0.99
C VAL A 95 -7.62 5.31 -1.99
N ASP A 96 -7.97 5.28 -3.27
CA ASP A 96 -7.03 5.46 -4.36
C ASP A 96 -6.68 6.94 -4.54
N THR A 97 -5.65 7.21 -5.35
CA THR A 97 -5.15 8.56 -5.64
C THR A 97 -6.18 9.44 -6.36
N ASP A 98 -7.09 8.85 -7.14
CA ASP A 98 -8.23 9.54 -7.77
C ASP A 98 -9.43 9.73 -6.83
N GLY A 99 -9.30 9.25 -5.58
CA GLY A 99 -10.33 9.30 -4.56
C GLY A 99 -11.36 8.19 -4.66
N SER A 100 -11.27 7.26 -5.61
CA SER A 100 -12.09 6.04 -5.65
C SER A 100 -11.79 5.15 -4.43
N LYS A 101 -12.71 4.24 -4.09
CA LYS A 101 -12.58 3.42 -2.88
C LYS A 101 -12.57 1.95 -3.22
N TRP A 102 -11.65 1.24 -2.59
CA TRP A 102 -11.56 -0.21 -2.65
C TRP A 102 -11.99 -0.81 -1.31
N PHE A 103 -12.83 -1.83 -1.35
CA PHE A 103 -13.40 -2.52 -0.19
C PHE A 103 -13.07 -4.00 -0.29
N GLY A 104 -12.33 -4.52 0.67
CA GLY A 104 -12.01 -5.95 0.79
C GLY A 104 -13.01 -6.64 1.69
N THR A 105 -13.54 -7.77 1.23
CA THR A 105 -14.59 -8.54 1.91
C THR A 105 -14.24 -10.03 1.93
N ARG A 106 -15.14 -10.87 2.48
CA ARG A 106 -14.99 -12.34 2.44
C ARG A 106 -15.31 -12.96 1.07
N HIS A 107 -16.00 -12.23 0.21
CA HIS A 107 -16.51 -12.75 -1.07
C HIS A 107 -15.90 -12.03 -2.28
N GLY A 108 -14.88 -11.20 -2.07
CA GLY A 108 -14.13 -10.51 -3.11
C GLY A 108 -13.85 -9.05 -2.77
N VAL A 109 -13.54 -8.29 -3.82
CA VAL A 109 -13.25 -6.86 -3.77
C VAL A 109 -14.38 -6.08 -4.42
N SER A 110 -14.79 -4.97 -3.81
CA SER A 110 -15.61 -3.94 -4.47
C SER A 110 -14.81 -2.67 -4.69
N HIS A 111 -14.93 -2.08 -5.87
CA HIS A 111 -14.40 -0.78 -6.25
C HIS A 111 -15.53 0.20 -6.49
N PHE A 112 -15.43 1.40 -5.94
CA PHE A 112 -16.42 2.46 -6.10
C PHE A 112 -15.78 3.71 -6.71
N ASP A 113 -16.14 4.02 -7.95
CA ASP A 113 -15.64 5.15 -8.76
C ASP A 113 -16.39 6.48 -8.50
N HIS A 114 -17.06 6.57 -7.35
CA HIS A 114 -17.99 7.64 -6.93
C HIS A 114 -19.41 7.53 -7.50
N GLN A 115 -19.65 6.70 -8.51
CA GLN A 115 -20.97 6.55 -9.13
C GLN A 115 -21.40 5.10 -9.31
N HIS A 116 -20.45 4.22 -9.60
CA HIS A 116 -20.65 2.83 -9.97
C HIS A 116 -19.84 1.92 -9.07
N TRP A 117 -20.38 0.72 -8.87
CA TRP A 117 -19.72 -0.38 -8.20
C TRP A 117 -19.22 -1.38 -9.22
N ILE A 118 -17.96 -1.79 -9.08
CA ILE A 118 -17.37 -2.88 -9.84
C ILE A 118 -16.83 -3.89 -8.84
N ASN A 119 -17.16 -5.16 -9.05
CA ASN A 119 -16.79 -6.24 -8.14
C ASN A 119 -15.84 -7.21 -8.83
N TYR A 120 -14.84 -7.67 -8.07
CA TYR A 120 -13.82 -8.59 -8.55
C TYR A 120 -13.68 -9.79 -7.61
N THR A 121 -13.59 -10.96 -8.23
CA THR A 121 -13.51 -12.27 -7.57
C THR A 121 -12.38 -13.10 -8.17
N THR A 122 -12.21 -14.31 -7.66
CA THR A 122 -11.32 -15.32 -8.25
C THR A 122 -11.63 -15.62 -9.72
N ALA A 123 -12.89 -15.42 -10.17
CA ALA A 123 -13.26 -15.57 -11.58
C ALA A 123 -12.63 -14.50 -12.48
N ASP A 124 -12.30 -13.33 -11.93
CA ASP A 124 -11.73 -12.19 -12.65
C ASP A 124 -10.20 -12.20 -12.64
N GLY A 125 -9.60 -12.99 -11.74
CA GLY A 125 -8.15 -13.09 -11.56
C GLY A 125 -7.67 -12.77 -10.15
N LEU A 126 -8.56 -12.59 -9.17
CA LEU A 126 -8.15 -12.44 -7.77
C LEU A 126 -7.54 -13.75 -7.23
N ALA A 127 -6.57 -13.65 -6.31
CA ALA A 127 -5.90 -14.81 -5.73
C ALA A 127 -6.83 -15.64 -4.82
N ASP A 128 -7.70 -14.98 -4.06
CA ASP A 128 -8.75 -15.60 -3.26
C ASP A 128 -9.86 -14.58 -2.99
N ASP A 129 -11.09 -15.03 -2.77
CA ASP A 129 -12.22 -14.15 -2.50
C ASP A 129 -12.17 -13.57 -1.06
N ASP A 130 -11.48 -14.22 -0.12
CA ASP A 130 -11.29 -13.70 1.24
C ASP A 130 -10.16 -12.66 1.27
N VAL A 131 -10.52 -11.39 1.11
CA VAL A 131 -9.62 -10.23 1.01
C VAL A 131 -9.46 -9.55 2.37
N ARG A 132 -8.21 -9.42 2.82
CA ARG A 132 -7.88 -9.02 4.19
C ARG A 132 -7.10 -7.72 4.28
N ALA A 133 -6.36 -7.40 3.23
CA ALA A 133 -5.58 -6.18 3.14
C ALA A 133 -5.67 -5.60 1.74
N ILE A 134 -5.72 -4.27 1.65
CA ILE A 134 -5.60 -3.55 0.38
C ILE A 134 -4.63 -2.41 0.58
N LEU A 135 -3.73 -2.23 -0.38
CA LEU A 135 -2.77 -1.13 -0.44
C LEU A 135 -2.71 -0.63 -1.87
N VAL A 136 -2.67 0.68 -2.07
CA VAL A 136 -2.32 1.26 -3.38
C VAL A 136 -0.84 1.61 -3.33
N ASP A 137 -0.06 1.12 -4.30
CA ASP A 137 1.35 1.45 -4.39
C ASP A 137 1.59 2.86 -4.95
N ASN A 138 2.86 3.26 -5.02
CA ASN A 138 3.24 4.60 -5.47
C ASN A 138 2.97 4.82 -6.97
N ASP A 139 2.80 3.75 -7.74
CA ASP A 139 2.46 3.80 -9.15
C ASP A 139 0.93 3.79 -9.38
N GLY A 140 0.15 3.70 -8.30
CA GLY A 140 -1.32 3.71 -8.34
C GLY A 140 -1.93 2.34 -8.56
N HIS A 141 -1.16 1.25 -8.42
CA HIS A 141 -1.71 -0.10 -8.55
C HIS A 141 -2.22 -0.61 -7.20
N PRO A 142 -3.49 -1.03 -7.11
CA PRO A 142 -3.97 -1.69 -5.91
C PRO A 142 -3.45 -3.13 -5.81
N TRP A 143 -2.89 -3.41 -4.64
CA TRP A 143 -2.45 -4.72 -4.16
C TRP A 143 -3.45 -5.25 -3.14
N PHE A 144 -3.86 -6.50 -3.30
CA PHE A 144 -4.85 -7.19 -2.51
C PHE A 144 -4.21 -8.39 -1.83
N GLY A 145 -4.12 -8.33 -0.51
CA GLY A 145 -3.71 -9.45 0.33
C GLY A 145 -4.92 -10.31 0.62
N THR A 146 -4.86 -11.57 0.20
CA THR A 146 -5.97 -12.51 0.34
C THR A 146 -5.58 -13.69 1.22
N ALA A 147 -6.54 -14.54 1.58
CA ALA A 147 -6.28 -15.74 2.37
C ALA A 147 -5.37 -16.75 1.67
N ASN A 148 -5.27 -16.72 0.33
CA ASN A 148 -4.47 -17.66 -0.46
C ASN A 148 -3.59 -17.00 -1.52
N GLY A 149 -3.17 -15.76 -1.31
CA GLY A 149 -2.08 -15.14 -2.07
C GLY A 149 -2.11 -13.63 -2.02
N VAL A 150 -1.43 -13.05 -3.00
CA VAL A 150 -1.46 -11.61 -3.28
C VAL A 150 -1.85 -11.41 -4.74
N SER A 151 -2.69 -10.42 -4.99
CA SER A 151 -3.04 -9.98 -6.32
C SER A 151 -2.71 -8.50 -6.50
N MET A 152 -2.17 -8.12 -7.65
CA MET A 152 -2.05 -6.73 -8.07
C MET A 152 -2.93 -6.53 -9.30
N PHE A 153 -3.62 -5.40 -9.38
CA PHE A 153 -4.40 -5.01 -10.55
C PHE A 153 -3.82 -3.75 -11.18
N ASP A 154 -3.55 -3.78 -12.49
CA ASP A 154 -3.00 -2.62 -13.23
C ASP A 154 -4.07 -1.74 -13.91
N GLY A 155 -5.35 -2.02 -13.63
CA GLY A 155 -6.49 -1.40 -14.32
C GLY A 155 -7.04 -2.22 -15.49
N GLN A 156 -6.31 -3.24 -15.95
CA GLN A 156 -6.73 -4.12 -17.06
C GLN A 156 -6.50 -5.60 -16.77
N MET A 157 -5.38 -5.94 -16.13
CA MET A 157 -4.90 -7.29 -15.91
C MET A 157 -4.57 -7.52 -14.44
N TRP A 158 -4.71 -8.79 -14.05
CA TRP A 158 -4.35 -9.28 -12.72
C TRP A 158 -3.01 -9.98 -12.76
N ALA A 159 -2.11 -9.61 -11.86
CA ALA A 159 -0.92 -10.37 -11.53
C ALA A 159 -1.13 -11.02 -10.17
N THR A 160 -1.08 -12.37 -10.10
CA THR A 160 -1.30 -13.10 -8.86
C THR A 160 -0.11 -13.93 -8.43
N TYR A 161 0.13 -13.96 -7.12
CA TYR A 161 1.25 -14.64 -6.49
C TYR A 161 0.69 -15.52 -5.36
N ARG A 162 0.74 -16.84 -5.53
CA ARG A 162 0.18 -17.82 -4.59
C ARG A 162 1.22 -18.78 -4.02
N THR A 163 2.34 -18.96 -4.71
CA THR A 163 3.32 -20.01 -4.40
C THR A 163 4.72 -19.45 -4.21
N ALA A 164 5.58 -20.26 -3.57
CA ALA A 164 7.00 -19.93 -3.45
C ALA A 164 7.69 -19.80 -4.82
N ALA A 165 7.20 -20.49 -5.85
CA ALA A 165 7.70 -20.38 -7.22
C ALA A 165 7.44 -18.99 -7.82
N GLU A 166 6.41 -18.29 -7.33
CA GLU A 166 6.05 -16.92 -7.71
C GLU A 166 6.63 -15.90 -6.72
N GLY A 167 7.57 -16.32 -5.86
CA GLY A 167 8.26 -15.46 -4.90
C GLY A 167 7.56 -15.32 -3.54
N LEU A 168 6.42 -15.98 -3.31
CA LEU A 168 5.66 -15.87 -2.06
C LEU A 168 5.77 -17.14 -1.22
N GLN A 169 6.63 -17.13 -0.20
CA GLN A 169 6.89 -18.32 0.65
C GLN A 169 5.70 -18.76 1.51
N SER A 170 4.72 -17.87 1.73
CA SER A 170 3.45 -18.18 2.42
C SER A 170 2.32 -17.34 1.82
N ASN A 171 1.18 -17.97 1.58
CA ASN A 171 0.06 -17.41 0.82
C ASN A 171 -1.04 -16.77 1.68
N TYR A 172 -0.84 -16.65 3.00
CA TYR A 172 -1.82 -16.03 3.89
C TYR A 172 -1.39 -14.61 4.25
N VAL A 173 -1.97 -13.62 3.58
CA VAL A 173 -1.53 -12.22 3.69
C VAL A 173 -2.53 -11.40 4.50
N GLN A 174 -2.06 -10.92 5.65
CA GLN A 174 -2.88 -10.15 6.60
C GLN A 174 -2.70 -8.63 6.47
N THR A 175 -1.58 -8.19 5.90
CA THR A 175 -1.24 -6.76 5.78
C THR A 175 -0.27 -6.58 4.63
N ILE A 176 -0.33 -5.41 3.99
CA ILE A 176 0.60 -4.97 2.96
C ILE A 176 1.01 -3.53 3.32
N ALA A 177 2.29 -3.20 3.17
CA ALA A 177 2.81 -1.85 3.35
C ALA A 177 3.83 -1.54 2.26
N THR A 178 3.88 -0.28 1.81
CA THR A 178 4.94 0.25 0.96
C THR A 178 6.00 0.94 1.83
N ASN A 179 7.26 0.92 1.38
CA ASN A 179 8.26 1.81 1.94
C ASN A 179 8.06 3.20 1.31
N ALA A 180 7.91 4.22 2.16
CA ALA A 180 7.84 5.62 1.75
C ALA A 180 9.21 6.17 1.35
#